data_AF-A0A7Y5QGP4-F1
#
_entry.id   AF-A0A7Y5QGP4-F1
#
_cell.length_a   1.000
_cell.length_b   1.000
_cell.length_c   1.000
_cell.angle_alpha   90.00
_cell.angle_beta   90.00
_cell.angle_gamma   90.00
#
_symmetry.space_group_name_H-M   'P 1'
#
loop_
_entity.id
_entity.type
_entity.pdbx_description
1 polymer ?
#
loop_
_entity_poly.entity_id
_entity_poly.type
_entity_poly.pdbx_seq_one_letter_code
_entity_poly.pdbx_strand_id
1 'polypeptide(L)' 'MAESPYDEEVLSQRLELLLKKEEIVSNKETRAEIRYEIAQIQWQLGIITDNEFKQAEQFFESFNNELGQ' A
#
# COMPACT_ATOMS: atom_id res chain seq x y z
N MET A 1 10.08 27.18 -7.44
CA MET A 1 9.78 26.00 -6.60
C MET A 1 9.42 24.91 -7.59
N ALA A 2 10.21 23.85 -7.69
CA ALA A 2 9.89 22.74 -8.57
C ALA A 2 8.89 21.85 -7.83
N GLU A 3 7.63 22.23 -7.87
CA GLU A 3 6.53 21.30 -7.58
C GLU A 3 6.58 20.31 -8.75
N SER A 4 7.05 19.09 -8.50
CA SER A 4 7.14 18.06 -9.55
C SER A 4 5.74 17.48 -9.72
N PRO A 5 4.95 17.87 -10.74
CA PRO A 5 3.58 17.36 -10.93
C PRO A 5 3.55 15.85 -11.24
N TYR A 6 4.72 15.25 -11.42
CA TYR A 6 4.90 13.86 -11.81
C TYR A 6 4.82 12.89 -10.63
N ASP A 7 5.10 13.31 -9.39
CA ASP A 7 5.12 12.38 -8.25
C ASP A 7 3.72 11.91 -7.87
N GLU A 8 2.74 12.82 -7.78
CA GLU A 8 1.36 12.46 -7.43
C GLU A 8 0.66 11.66 -8.53
N GLU A 9 0.90 12.00 -9.80
CA GLU A 9 0.32 11.29 -10.95
C GLU A 9 0.88 9.87 -11.06
N VAL A 10 2.19 9.69 -10.86
CA VAL A 10 2.84 8.37 -10.85
C VAL A 10 2.35 7.53 -9.68
N LEU A 11 2.24 8.12 -8.48
CA LEU A 11 1.69 7.45 -7.31
C LEU A 11 0.23 7.04 -7.53
N SER A 12 -0.59 7.90 -8.14
CA SER A 12 -1.98 7.60 -8.47
C SER A 12 -2.12 6.47 -9.50
N GLN A 13 -1.31 6.47 -10.56
CA GLN A 13 -1.27 5.38 -11.53
C GLN A 13 -0.84 4.06 -10.89
N ARG A 14 0.15 4.12 -10.00
CA ARG A 14 0.63 2.93 -9.27
C ARG A 14 -0.43 2.40 -8.31
N LEU A 15 -1.15 3.27 -7.62
CA LEU A 15 -2.29 2.93 -6.77
C LEU A 15 -3.36 2.19 -7.57
N GLU A 16 -3.76 2.71 -8.73
CA GLU A 16 -4.76 2.07 -9.60
C GLU A 16 -4.31 0.68 -10.05
N LEU A 17 -3.04 0.53 -10.44
CA LEU A 17 -2.47 -0.75 -10.86
C LEU A 17 -2.46 -1.78 -9.71
N LEU A 18 -2.10 -1.34 -8.50
CA LEU A 18 -2.08 -2.21 -7.33
C LEU A 18 -3.48 -2.64 -6.89
N LEU A 19 -4.46 -1.74 -6.96
CA LEU A 19 -5.88 -2.08 -6.69
C LEU A 19 -6.37 -3.17 -7.64
N LYS A 20 -6.13 -3.01 -8.96
CA LYS A 20 -6.45 -4.04 -9.96
C LYS A 20 -5.71 -5.36 -9.69
N LYS A 21 -4.44 -5.28 -9.25
CA LYS A 21 -3.65 -6.46 -8.90
C LYS A 21 -4.22 -7.18 -7.67
N GLU A 22 -4.71 -6.46 -6.67
CA GLU A 22 -5.33 -7.02 -5.47
C GLU A 22 -6.61 -7.84 -5.77
N GLU A 23 -7.35 -7.44 -6.81
CA GLU A 23 -8.56 -8.13 -7.24
C GLU A 23 -8.28 -9.49 -7.88
N ILE A 24 -7.16 -9.61 -8.62
CA ILE A 24 -6.80 -10.84 -9.36
C ILE A 24 -5.89 -11.78 -8.56
N VAL A 25 -5.18 -11.26 -7.56
CA VAL A 25 -4.24 -12.05 -6.76
C VAL A 25 -4.99 -12.91 -5.75
N SER A 26 -4.82 -14.23 -5.87
CA SER A 26 -5.41 -15.23 -4.97
C SER A 26 -4.46 -15.64 -3.84
N ASN A 27 -3.15 -15.37 -3.98
CA ASN A 27 -2.16 -15.66 -2.94
C ASN A 27 -2.33 -14.66 -1.78
N LYS A 28 -2.57 -15.17 -0.58
CA LYS A 28 -2.78 -14.36 0.63
C LYS A 28 -1.57 -13.51 1.00
N GLU A 29 -0.36 -14.03 0.80
CA GLU A 29 0.90 -13.32 1.07
C GLU A 29 1.06 -12.15 0.11
N THR A 30 1.01 -12.42 -1.19
CA THR A 30 1.07 -11.38 -2.22
C THR A 30 -0.05 -10.35 -2.07
N ARG A 31 -1.23 -10.77 -1.62
CA ARG A 31 -2.35 -9.85 -1.34
C ARG A 31 -2.06 -8.95 -0.15
N ALA A 32 -1.43 -9.46 0.91
CA ALA A 32 -1.02 -8.67 2.07
C ALA A 32 0.06 -7.64 1.69
N GLU A 33 1.05 -8.04 0.89
CA GLU A 33 2.08 -7.13 0.35
C GLU A 33 1.47 -6.01 -0.50
N ILE A 34 0.52 -6.35 -1.40
CA ILE A 34 -0.17 -5.37 -2.24
C ILE A 34 -0.96 -4.37 -1.38
N ARG A 35 -1.66 -4.84 -0.35
CA ARG A 35 -2.41 -3.97 0.57
C ARG A 35 -1.49 -3.02 1.34
N TYR A 36 -0.31 -3.50 1.73
CA TYR A 36 0.69 -2.68 2.37
C TYR A 36 1.21 -1.57 1.43
N GLU A 37 1.57 -1.93 0.18
CA GLU A 37 1.97 -0.93 -0.83
C GLU A 37 0.86 0.09 -1.12
N ILE A 38 -0.41 -0.35 -1.18
CA ILE A 38 -1.57 0.53 -1.36
C ILE A 38 -1.66 1.55 -0.21
N ALA A 39 -1.57 1.08 1.04
CA ALA A 39 -1.63 1.94 2.21
C ALA A 39 -0.47 2.95 2.23
N GLN A 40 0.74 2.52 1.85
CA GLN A 40 1.90 3.40 1.76
C GLN A 40 1.69 4.52 0.74
N ILE A 41 1.18 4.18 -0.46
CA ILE A 41 0.91 5.18 -1.50
C ILE A 41 -0.21 6.13 -1.08
N GLN A 42 -1.28 5.61 -0.45
CA GLN A 42 -2.36 6.44 0.08
C GLN A 42 -1.86 7.41 1.15
N TRP A 43 -0.91 6.99 1.99
CA TRP A 43 -0.27 7.87 2.98
C TRP A 43 0.61 8.93 2.31
N GLN A 44 1.41 8.55 1.31
CA GLN A 44 2.23 9.50 0.53
C GLN A 44 1.37 10.55 -0.22
N LEU A 45 0.18 10.15 -0.67
CA LEU A 45 -0.81 11.05 -1.31
C LEU A 45 -1.65 11.85 -0.30
N GLY A 46 -1.46 11.64 1.01
CA GLY A 46 -2.26 12.29 2.06
C GLY A 46 -3.73 11.87 2.11
N ILE A 47 -4.07 10.72 1.52
CA ILE A 47 -5.43 10.15 1.51
C ILE A 47 -5.76 9.54 2.88
N ILE A 48 -4.78 8.90 3.52
CA ILE A 48 -4.90 8.34 4.87
C ILE A 48 -3.90 9.01 5.81
N THR A 49 -4.23 9.03 7.10
CA THR A 49 -3.38 9.59 8.15
C THR A 49 -2.25 8.66 8.56
N ASP A 50 -1.21 9.18 9.22
CA ASP A 50 -0.12 8.37 9.80
C ASP A 50 -0.64 7.28 10.74
N ASN A 51 -1.74 7.55 11.46
CA ASN A 51 -2.33 6.56 12.36
C ASN A 51 -2.98 5.40 11.60
N GLU A 52 -3.65 5.69 10.49
CA GLU A 52 -4.24 4.66 9.62
C GLU A 52 -3.15 3.84 8.93
N PHE A 53 -2.07 4.49 8.48
CA PHE A 53 -0.92 3.78 7.91
C PHE A 53 -0.26 2.85 8.94
N LYS A 54 -0.07 3.32 10.19
CA LYS A 54 0.46 2.48 11.28
C LYS A 54 -0.39 1.24 11.57
N GLN A 55 -1.71 1.32 11.43
CA GLN A 55 -2.57 0.15 11.59
C GLN A 55 -2.33 -0.87 10.46
N ALA A 56 -2.11 -0.39 9.23
CA ALA A 56 -1.75 -1.25 8.11
C ALA A 56 -0.36 -1.90 8.30
N GLU A 57 0.62 -1.15 8.82
CA GLU A 57 1.95 -1.66 9.21
C GLU A 57 1.82 -2.79 10.24
N GLN A 58 1.10 -2.56 11.34
CA GLN A 58 0.92 -3.56 12.40
C GLN A 58 0.24 -4.84 11.92
N PHE A 59 -0.73 -4.71 11.01
CA PHE A 59 -1.40 -5.85 10.40
C PHE A 59 -0.42 -6.68 9.54
N PHE A 60 0.38 -6.01 8.70
CA PHE A 60 1.36 -6.65 7.83
C PHE A 60 2.50 -7.31 8.63
N GLU A 61 2.99 -6.64 9.68
CA GLU A 61 3.98 -7.21 10.60
C GLU A 61 3.45 -8.46 11.31
N SER A 62 2.20 -8.41 11.80
CA SER A 62 1.57 -9.57 12.46
C SER A 62 1.44 -10.75 11.48
N PHE A 63 0.99 -10.48 10.25
CA PHE A 63 0.85 -11.48 9.20
C PHE A 63 2.19 -12.14 8.83
N ASN A 64 3.27 -11.37 8.70
CA ASN A 64 4.61 -11.91 8.42
C ASN A 64 5.18 -12.71 9.59
N ASN A 65 4.93 -12.26 10.82
CA ASN A 65 5.39 -12.96 12.01
C ASN A 65 4.70 -14.34 12.16
N GLU A 66 3.44 -14.45 11.73
CA GLU A 66 2.70 -15.72 11.71
C GLU A 66 3.13 -16.69 10.59
N LEU A 67 3.66 -16.20 9.46
CA LEU A 67 4.17 -17.04 8.36
C LEU A 67 5.61 -17.55 8.60
N GLY A 68 6.34 -16.96 9.55
CA GLY A 68 7.71 -17.32 9.90
C GLY A 68 7.87 -18.42 10.95
N GLN A 69 6.78 -19.04 11.43
CA GLN A 69 6.76 -20.17 12.37
C GLN A 69 6.21 -21.44 11.72
#